data_AF-A0A845D145-F1
#
_entry.id   AF-A0A845D145-F1
#
_cell.length_a   1.000
_cell.length_b   1.000
_cell.length_c   1.000
_cell.angle_alpha   90.00
_cell.angle_beta   90.00
_cell.angle_gamma   90.00
#
_symmetry.space_group_name_H-M   'P 1'
#
loop_
_entity.id
_entity.type
_entity.pdbx_description
1 polymer ?
#
loop_
_entity_poly.entity_id
_entity_poly.type
_entity_poly.pdbx_seq_one_letter_code
_entity_poly.pdbx_strand_id
1 'polypeptide(L)'
;MRNGHTASEAVFEVLSLDPVWAAYAIGDLRPDLARHCRWFVSGDASGLALLYFGLEPPILLTAGEPEGVAAALSTAELPPELFLSILPSHLPVVQRYYRHVSPQRMVRMALPQGKHIPWPAWPARRLSPSDANRLTTLYRHGGDYAPDAFDYNQLDDGFFFGIEDEDGILASAGGTHVTHRQASPALQGSNPGEANGSVSINRIISQGVAAIGNIYTRPGRRGLGFGKAVTVSITRALQKDGFSVIVLNVDEQNLVAKSIYEKLGFEVHCHFFEGYAKRI
;
A
#
# COMPACT_ATOMS: atom_id res chain seq x y z
N MET A 1 -15.72 -22.20 14.57
CA MET A 1 -15.09 -20.94 14.10
C MET A 1 -13.69 -21.30 13.60
N ARG A 2 -13.50 -21.49 12.29
CA ARG A 2 -12.18 -21.86 11.72
C ARG A 2 -11.46 -20.59 11.24
N ASN A 3 -10.31 -20.31 11.85
CA ASN A 3 -9.10 -19.70 11.29
C ASN A 3 -9.25 -18.56 10.25
N GLY A 4 -9.99 -17.49 10.56
CA GLY A 4 -10.09 -16.31 9.68
C GLY A 4 -8.85 -15.42 9.61
N HIS A 5 -7.74 -15.79 10.28
CA HIS A 5 -6.52 -14.99 10.37
C HIS A 5 -5.46 -15.37 9.31
N THR A 6 -5.49 -16.59 8.79
CA THR A 6 -4.45 -17.10 7.87
C THR A 6 -4.95 -17.05 6.45
N ALA A 7 -4.20 -16.42 5.54
CA ALA A 7 -4.53 -16.39 4.12
C ALA A 7 -4.46 -17.82 3.53
N SER A 8 -5.51 -18.23 2.83
CA SER A 8 -5.58 -19.50 2.09
C SER A 8 -4.95 -19.36 0.69
N GLU A 9 -4.68 -20.47 0.00
CA GLU A 9 -4.19 -20.46 -1.39
C GLU A 9 -5.06 -19.60 -2.32
N ALA A 10 -6.39 -19.68 -2.18
CA ALA A 10 -7.33 -18.83 -2.93
C ALA A 10 -7.14 -17.31 -2.72
N VAL A 11 -6.63 -16.88 -1.54
CA VAL A 11 -6.26 -15.47 -1.32
C VAL A 11 -5.08 -15.11 -2.21
N PHE A 12 -4.03 -15.94 -2.23
CA PHE A 12 -2.85 -15.71 -3.06
C PHE A 12 -3.19 -15.73 -4.55
N GLU A 13 -4.12 -16.59 -4.99
CA GLU A 13 -4.62 -16.63 -6.36
C GLU A 13 -5.21 -15.29 -6.78
N VAL A 14 -6.18 -14.75 -6.02
CA VAL A 14 -6.82 -13.46 -6.33
C VAL A 14 -5.81 -12.31 -6.29
N LEU A 15 -4.95 -12.26 -5.27
CA LEU A 15 -3.96 -11.18 -5.13
C LEU A 15 -2.91 -11.19 -6.26
N SER A 16 -2.67 -12.34 -6.89
CA SER A 16 -1.71 -12.46 -7.98
C SER A 16 -2.26 -12.04 -9.35
N LEU A 17 -3.58 -11.89 -9.50
CA LEU A 17 -4.19 -11.42 -10.74
C LEU A 17 -3.74 -9.99 -11.08
N ASP A 18 -3.59 -9.15 -10.06
CA ASP A 18 -3.07 -7.79 -10.19
C ASP A 18 -2.28 -7.42 -8.92
N PRO A 19 -0.97 -7.76 -8.84
CA PRO A 19 -0.16 -7.48 -7.67
C PRO A 19 0.07 -5.99 -7.43
N VAL A 20 -0.13 -5.14 -8.44
CA VAL A 20 -0.02 -3.68 -8.31
C VAL A 20 -1.24 -3.14 -7.57
N TRP A 21 -2.46 -3.55 -7.95
CA TRP A 21 -3.68 -3.26 -7.19
C TRP A 21 -3.73 -3.99 -5.84
N ALA A 22 -3.16 -5.18 -5.74
CA ALA A 22 -3.18 -5.95 -4.51
C ALA A 22 -2.06 -5.58 -3.53
N ALA A 23 -1.13 -4.67 -3.88
CA ALA A 23 0.09 -4.41 -3.12
C ALA A 23 -0.12 -4.15 -1.61
N TYR A 24 -1.16 -3.40 -1.23
CA TYR A 24 -1.48 -3.16 0.19
C TYR A 24 -1.97 -4.43 0.90
N ALA A 25 -2.90 -5.17 0.29
CA ALA A 25 -3.38 -6.45 0.81
C ALA A 25 -2.26 -7.51 0.88
N ILE A 26 -1.36 -7.54 -0.11
CA ILE A 26 -0.16 -8.39 -0.05
C ILE A 26 0.73 -7.95 1.12
N GLY A 27 0.88 -6.65 1.33
CA GLY A 27 1.50 -6.05 2.51
C GLY A 27 0.98 -6.64 3.83
N ASP A 28 -0.33 -6.74 3.94
CA ASP A 28 -1.06 -7.22 5.13
C ASP A 28 -0.91 -8.72 5.39
N LEU A 29 -0.33 -9.50 4.46
CA LEU A 29 0.07 -10.89 4.69
C LEU A 29 1.24 -11.04 5.67
N ARG A 30 1.91 -9.94 6.03
CA ARG A 30 2.97 -9.92 7.04
C ARG A 30 2.48 -10.50 8.38
N PRO A 31 3.28 -11.33 9.08
CA PRO A 31 2.85 -11.96 10.34
C PRO A 31 2.36 -10.98 11.43
N ASP A 32 2.99 -9.81 11.54
CA ASP A 32 2.61 -8.77 12.50
C ASP A 32 1.28 -8.08 12.15
N LEU A 33 0.91 -8.04 10.87
CA LEU A 33 -0.33 -7.43 10.37
C LEU A 33 -1.46 -8.44 10.20
N ALA A 34 -1.15 -9.69 9.87
CA ALA A 34 -2.11 -10.75 9.54
C ALA A 34 -3.14 -11.00 10.65
N ARG A 35 -2.77 -10.78 11.92
CA ARG A 35 -3.70 -10.88 13.06
C ARG A 35 -4.91 -9.92 12.93
N HIS A 36 -4.72 -8.79 12.26
CA HIS A 36 -5.74 -7.77 12.01
C HIS A 36 -6.58 -8.05 10.75
N CYS A 37 -6.23 -9.05 9.95
CA CYS A 37 -6.89 -9.34 8.69
C CYS A 37 -8.03 -10.35 8.86
N ARG A 38 -9.12 -10.15 8.11
CA ARG A 38 -10.15 -11.16 7.85
C ARG A 38 -10.37 -11.24 6.34
N TRP A 39 -10.10 -12.42 5.80
CA TRP A 39 -10.14 -12.69 4.36
C TRP A 39 -11.43 -13.41 3.97
N PHE A 40 -12.09 -12.91 2.93
CA PHE A 40 -13.25 -13.55 2.31
C PHE A 40 -12.97 -13.67 0.82
N VAL A 41 -13.14 -14.87 0.27
CA VAL A 41 -12.85 -15.19 -1.14
C VAL A 41 -14.04 -15.92 -1.74
N SER A 42 -14.37 -15.61 -3.00
CA SER A 42 -15.40 -16.35 -3.73
C SER A 42 -14.99 -17.80 -3.95
N GLY A 43 -15.97 -18.71 -4.09
CA GLY A 43 -15.68 -20.15 -4.21
C GLY A 43 -14.85 -20.54 -5.45
N ASP A 44 -14.86 -19.69 -6.48
CA ASP A 44 -14.11 -19.81 -7.73
C ASP A 44 -12.81 -18.97 -7.75
N ALA A 45 -12.46 -18.32 -6.63
CA ALA A 45 -11.31 -17.42 -6.51
C ALA A 45 -11.27 -16.30 -7.58
N SER A 46 -12.43 -15.85 -8.05
CA SER A 46 -12.55 -14.69 -8.95
C SER A 46 -12.57 -13.35 -8.21
N GLY A 47 -12.85 -13.32 -6.90
CA GLY A 47 -12.82 -12.09 -6.12
C GLY A 47 -12.66 -12.26 -4.62
N LEU A 48 -12.23 -11.17 -3.97
CA LEU A 48 -11.83 -11.13 -2.56
C LEU A 48 -12.29 -9.83 -1.89
N ALA A 49 -12.65 -9.95 -0.61
CA ALA A 49 -12.80 -8.84 0.34
C ALA A 49 -11.87 -9.06 1.54
N LEU A 50 -11.02 -8.08 1.82
CA LEU A 50 -10.19 -8.01 3.01
C LEU A 50 -10.79 -6.96 3.96
N LEU A 51 -11.13 -7.38 5.18
CA LEU A 51 -11.36 -6.47 6.30
C LEU A 51 -10.10 -6.39 7.17
N TYR A 52 -9.55 -5.19 7.30
CA TYR A 52 -8.37 -4.92 8.12
C TYR A 52 -8.73 -4.11 9.37
N PHE A 53 -8.55 -4.71 10.54
CA PHE A 53 -8.91 -4.17 11.87
C PHE A 53 -7.70 -3.60 12.64
N GLY A 54 -6.65 -3.18 11.94
CA GLY A 54 -5.52 -2.47 12.58
C GLY A 54 -5.76 -0.97 12.73
N LEU A 55 -6.84 -0.46 12.13
CA LEU A 55 -7.24 0.95 12.13
C LEU A 55 -8.74 1.07 12.45
N GLU A 56 -9.15 2.27 12.85
CA GLU A 56 -10.55 2.60 13.16
C GLU A 56 -11.01 3.79 12.29
N PRO A 57 -12.06 3.63 11.47
CA PRO A 57 -12.81 2.39 11.22
C PRO A 57 -11.98 1.35 10.44
N PRO A 58 -12.38 0.06 10.44
CA PRO A 58 -11.70 -0.97 9.67
C PRO A 58 -11.66 -0.65 8.18
N ILE A 59 -10.57 -1.04 7.51
CA ILE A 59 -10.44 -0.87 6.06
C ILE A 59 -11.08 -2.06 5.34
N LEU A 60 -11.89 -1.78 4.32
CA LEU A 60 -12.33 -2.76 3.33
C LEU A 60 -11.56 -2.56 2.03
N LEU A 61 -10.70 -3.52 1.70
CA LEU A 61 -10.06 -3.64 0.39
C LEU A 61 -10.73 -4.75 -0.41
N THR A 62 -11.00 -4.52 -1.69
CA THR A 62 -11.57 -5.52 -2.60
C THR A 62 -10.72 -5.72 -3.83
N ALA A 63 -10.63 -6.96 -4.33
CA ALA A 63 -9.83 -7.32 -5.50
C ALA A 63 -10.53 -8.42 -6.32
N GLY A 64 -10.22 -8.49 -7.61
CA GLY A 64 -10.82 -9.44 -8.55
C GLY A 64 -12.01 -8.87 -9.32
N GLU A 65 -12.89 -9.75 -9.82
CA GLU A 65 -14.07 -9.40 -10.61
C GLU A 65 -15.24 -8.95 -9.71
N PRO A 66 -16.12 -8.05 -10.18
CA PRO A 66 -17.25 -7.54 -9.37
C PRO A 66 -18.17 -8.64 -8.83
N GLU A 67 -18.44 -9.68 -9.62
CA GLU A 67 -19.25 -10.84 -9.25
C GLU A 67 -18.58 -11.66 -8.15
N GLY A 68 -17.27 -11.90 -8.27
CA GLY A 68 -16.48 -12.58 -7.24
C GLY A 68 -16.43 -11.76 -5.94
N VAL A 69 -16.24 -10.44 -6.02
CA VAL A 69 -16.31 -9.55 -4.86
C VAL A 69 -17.69 -9.58 -4.21
N ALA A 70 -18.76 -9.62 -5.00
CA ALA A 70 -20.12 -9.76 -4.46
C ALA A 70 -20.32 -11.07 -3.71
N ALA A 71 -19.81 -12.18 -4.24
CA ALA A 71 -19.83 -13.48 -3.58
C ALA A 71 -19.01 -13.46 -2.28
N ALA A 72 -17.80 -12.90 -2.29
CA ALA A 72 -16.97 -12.77 -1.09
C ALA A 72 -17.68 -11.95 0.00
N LEU A 73 -18.21 -10.77 -0.35
CA LEU A 73 -18.92 -9.89 0.60
C LEU A 73 -20.21 -10.53 1.16
N SER A 74 -20.88 -11.39 0.41
CA SER A 74 -22.10 -12.08 0.88
C SER A 74 -21.86 -13.00 2.09
N THR A 75 -20.62 -13.43 2.30
CA THR A 75 -20.22 -14.29 3.42
C THR A 75 -19.57 -13.52 4.56
N ALA A 76 -19.33 -12.22 4.37
CA ALA A 76 -18.58 -11.41 5.30
C ALA A 76 -19.48 -10.82 6.40
N GLU A 77 -19.00 -10.90 7.65
CA GLU A 77 -19.59 -10.13 8.75
C GLU A 77 -19.07 -8.68 8.65
N LEU A 78 -19.80 -7.82 7.93
CA LEU A 78 -19.33 -6.46 7.70
C LEU A 78 -19.61 -5.55 8.93
N PRO A 79 -18.65 -4.68 9.32
CA PRO A 79 -18.84 -3.64 10.34
C PRO A 79 -19.93 -2.60 9.99
N PRO A 80 -20.40 -1.78 10.95
CA PRO A 80 -21.34 -0.71 10.68
C PRO A 80 -20.74 0.47 9.89
N GLU A 81 -19.44 0.70 10.06
CA GLU A 81 -18.65 1.75 9.41
C GLU A 81 -17.34 1.16 8.89
N LEU A 82 -16.92 1.62 7.71
CA LEU A 82 -15.67 1.23 7.06
C LEU A 82 -14.96 2.42 6.46
N PHE A 83 -13.65 2.30 6.30
CA PHE A 83 -12.90 3.05 5.31
C PHE A 83 -12.69 2.17 4.07
N LEU A 84 -13.02 2.66 2.89
CA LEU A 84 -12.93 1.91 1.65
C LEU A 84 -11.54 2.06 1.02
N SER A 85 -11.08 1.00 0.35
CA SER A 85 -10.02 1.04 -0.67
C SER A 85 -10.42 0.09 -1.79
N ILE A 86 -11.26 0.58 -2.71
CA ILE A 86 -11.96 -0.26 -3.69
C ILE A 86 -11.84 0.27 -5.12
N LEU A 87 -11.84 -0.64 -6.10
CA LEU A 87 -11.95 -0.25 -7.51
C LEU A 87 -13.36 0.34 -7.79
N PRO A 88 -13.49 1.25 -8.78
CA PRO A 88 -14.78 1.85 -9.11
C PRO A 88 -15.84 0.83 -9.51
N SER A 89 -15.43 -0.28 -10.14
CA SER A 89 -16.28 -1.41 -10.53
C SER A 89 -16.90 -2.13 -9.32
N HIS A 90 -16.32 -2.03 -8.13
CA HIS A 90 -16.81 -2.69 -6.92
C HIS A 90 -17.77 -1.81 -6.10
N LEU A 91 -17.84 -0.50 -6.39
CA LEU A 91 -18.70 0.44 -5.67
C LEU A 91 -20.19 0.01 -5.68
N PRO A 92 -20.80 -0.40 -6.82
CA PRO A 92 -22.19 -0.84 -6.82
C PRO A 92 -22.45 -2.07 -5.94
N VAL A 93 -21.45 -2.93 -5.77
CA VAL A 93 -21.54 -4.12 -4.90
C VAL A 93 -21.49 -3.69 -3.42
N VAL A 94 -20.56 -2.80 -3.07
CA VAL A 94 -20.43 -2.26 -1.70
C VAL A 94 -21.69 -1.47 -1.30
N GLN A 95 -22.28 -0.71 -2.22
CA GLN A 95 -23.50 0.07 -1.99
C GLN A 95 -24.74 -0.78 -1.68
N ARG A 96 -24.71 -2.09 -1.91
CA ARG A 96 -25.77 -3.01 -1.45
C ARG A 96 -25.82 -3.12 0.08
N TYR A 97 -24.69 -2.86 0.75
CA TYR A 97 -24.54 -2.97 2.20
C TYR A 97 -24.38 -1.61 2.89
N TYR A 98 -23.84 -0.60 2.21
CA TYR A 98 -23.57 0.73 2.76
C TYR A 98 -24.30 1.81 1.96
N ARG A 99 -25.24 2.51 2.60
CA ARG A 99 -26.08 3.53 1.95
C ARG A 99 -25.36 4.86 1.78
N HIS A 100 -24.55 5.24 2.76
CA HIS A 100 -23.78 6.49 2.71
C HIS A 100 -22.33 6.15 2.39
N VAL A 101 -21.90 6.46 1.17
CA VAL A 101 -20.51 6.32 0.73
C VAL A 101 -20.01 7.70 0.32
N SER A 102 -18.88 8.13 0.87
CA SER A 102 -18.23 9.40 0.53
C SER A 102 -16.86 9.11 -0.10
N PRO A 103 -16.81 8.71 -1.39
CA PRO A 103 -15.57 8.28 -2.01
C PRO A 103 -14.77 9.48 -2.53
N GLN A 104 -13.49 9.51 -2.17
CA GLN A 104 -12.45 10.33 -2.76
C GLN A 104 -11.77 9.55 -3.89
N ARG A 105 -11.51 10.23 -5.01
CA ARG A 105 -10.81 9.63 -6.14
C ARG A 105 -9.32 9.63 -5.89
N MET A 106 -8.75 8.45 -5.96
CA MET A 106 -7.33 8.20 -5.79
C MET A 106 -6.78 7.58 -7.08
N VAL A 107 -5.48 7.76 -7.29
CA VAL A 107 -4.73 7.13 -8.37
C VAL A 107 -3.68 6.25 -7.74
N ARG A 108 -3.65 4.97 -8.12
CA ARG A 108 -2.52 4.10 -7.85
C ARG A 108 -1.55 4.20 -9.00
N MET A 109 -0.30 4.50 -8.68
CA MET A 109 0.79 4.53 -9.64
C MET A 109 1.81 3.45 -9.32
N ALA A 110 2.45 2.90 -10.35
CA ALA A 110 3.46 1.87 -10.22
C ALA A 110 4.74 2.26 -10.95
N LEU A 111 5.88 1.87 -10.41
CA LEU A 111 7.15 2.02 -11.09
C LEU A 111 7.37 0.81 -12.02
N PRO A 112 7.57 1.01 -13.33
CA PRO A 112 7.92 -0.08 -14.24
C PRO A 112 9.18 -0.81 -13.76
N GLN A 113 9.17 -2.14 -13.84
CA GLN A 113 10.31 -2.95 -13.43
C GLN A 113 11.56 -2.56 -14.24
N GLY A 114 12.71 -2.44 -13.57
CA GLY A 114 13.97 -2.05 -14.20
C GLY A 114 14.07 -0.57 -14.57
N LYS A 115 13.07 0.27 -14.24
CA LYS A 115 13.14 1.71 -14.47
C LYS A 115 14.36 2.30 -13.75
N HIS A 116 15.24 2.95 -14.50
CA HIS A 116 16.38 3.66 -13.93
C HIS A 116 15.93 4.93 -13.21
N ILE A 117 16.25 5.04 -11.91
CA ILE A 117 15.95 6.22 -11.10
C ILE A 117 17.22 7.05 -10.91
N PRO A 118 17.23 8.36 -11.24
CA PRO A 118 18.40 9.22 -11.09
C PRO A 118 18.77 9.43 -9.62
N TRP A 119 19.97 9.94 -9.35
CA TRP A 119 20.36 10.35 -8.00
C TRP A 119 19.52 11.55 -7.52
N PRO A 120 19.21 11.63 -6.22
CA PRO A 120 18.43 12.74 -5.69
C PRO A 120 19.27 14.02 -5.71
N ALA A 121 18.63 15.15 -6.05
CA ALA A 121 19.28 16.46 -6.04
C ALA A 121 19.63 16.95 -4.62
N TRP A 122 18.97 16.38 -3.61
CA TRP A 122 19.21 16.67 -2.20
C TRP A 122 19.57 15.39 -1.45
N PRO A 123 20.56 15.40 -0.56
CA PRO A 123 20.89 14.24 0.26
C PRO A 123 19.75 14.00 1.27
N ALA A 124 19.12 12.83 1.19
CA ALA A 124 18.18 12.38 2.21
C ALA A 124 18.84 11.32 3.10
N ARG A 125 18.68 11.44 4.41
CA ARG A 125 19.17 10.48 5.41
C ARG A 125 18.12 9.40 5.64
N ARG A 126 18.56 8.13 5.80
CA ARG A 126 17.70 7.04 6.30
C ARG A 126 17.26 7.36 7.73
N LEU A 127 15.96 7.36 7.97
CA LEU A 127 15.36 7.54 9.30
C LEU A 127 15.20 6.19 9.97
N SER A 128 15.23 6.20 11.31
CA SER A 128 15.08 5.01 12.16
C SER A 128 14.00 5.26 13.22
N PRO A 129 13.67 4.26 14.07
CA PRO A 129 12.71 4.45 15.16
C PRO A 129 13.05 5.62 16.10
N SER A 130 14.33 6.02 16.24
CA SER A 130 14.71 7.19 17.03
C SER A 130 14.24 8.53 16.44
N ASP A 131 13.86 8.57 15.17
CA ASP A 131 13.35 9.75 14.47
C ASP A 131 11.81 9.91 14.61
N ALA A 132 11.12 8.99 15.28
CA ALA A 132 9.67 8.98 15.46
C ALA A 132 9.10 10.35 15.88
N ASN A 133 9.64 10.95 16.95
CA ASN A 133 9.18 12.25 17.45
C ASN A 133 9.39 13.39 16.45
N ARG A 134 10.43 13.31 15.61
CA ARG A 134 10.74 14.31 14.58
C ARG A 134 9.73 14.22 13.43
N LEU A 135 9.34 13.01 13.03
CA LEU A 135 8.27 12.78 12.06
C LEU A 135 6.92 13.28 12.56
N THR A 136 6.57 12.98 13.81
CA THR A 136 5.33 13.48 14.42
C THR A 136 5.32 15.01 14.44
N THR A 137 6.44 15.64 14.76
CA THR A 137 6.56 17.11 14.73
C THR A 137 6.41 17.65 13.31
N LEU A 138 6.99 16.98 12.31
CA LEU A 138 6.83 17.36 10.91
C LEU A 138 5.37 17.27 10.47
N TYR A 139 4.66 16.17 10.75
CA TYR A 139 3.28 15.96 10.30
C TYR A 139 2.26 16.86 11.01
N ARG A 140 2.55 17.32 12.23
CA ARG A 140 1.73 18.32 12.96
C ARG A 140 1.58 19.66 12.22
N HIS A 141 2.42 19.96 11.24
CA HIS A 141 2.21 21.12 10.37
C HIS A 141 0.94 21.01 9.51
N GLY A 142 0.39 19.80 9.34
CA GLY A 142 -0.94 19.57 8.76
C GLY A 142 -1.08 19.99 7.28
N GLY A 143 -2.32 20.27 6.90
CA GLY A 143 -2.75 20.57 5.52
C GLY A 143 -3.25 19.34 4.77
N ASP A 144 -3.80 19.59 3.58
CA ASP A 144 -4.66 18.65 2.81
C ASP A 144 -4.03 17.29 2.47
N TYR A 145 -2.71 17.15 2.60
CA TYR A 145 -1.97 15.93 2.26
C TYR A 145 -0.97 15.52 3.36
N ALA A 146 -1.20 15.96 4.59
CA ALA A 146 -0.45 15.45 5.73
C ALA A 146 -0.82 13.97 5.96
N PRO A 147 0.16 13.08 6.22
CA PRO A 147 -0.14 11.69 6.55
C PRO A 147 -1.02 11.60 7.80
N ASP A 148 -2.14 10.88 7.67
CA ASP A 148 -3.16 10.69 8.70
C ASP A 148 -3.09 9.31 9.36
N ALA A 149 -2.54 8.30 8.66
CA ALA A 149 -2.42 6.92 9.11
C ALA A 149 -0.95 6.46 9.36
N PHE A 150 -0.07 7.37 9.80
CA PHE A 150 1.31 6.99 10.15
C PHE A 150 1.36 6.24 11.49
N ASP A 151 1.92 5.03 11.47
CA ASP A 151 2.26 4.23 12.66
C ASP A 151 3.78 4.20 12.85
N TYR A 152 4.25 4.40 14.07
CA TYR A 152 5.67 4.31 14.43
C TYR A 152 6.30 2.97 14.07
N ASN A 153 5.54 1.87 14.11
CA ASN A 153 6.02 0.53 13.72
C ASN A 153 6.46 0.48 12.25
N GLN A 154 6.00 1.41 11.40
CA GLN A 154 6.47 1.52 10.02
C GLN A 154 7.97 1.85 9.94
N LEU A 155 8.57 2.43 10.98
CA LEU A 155 10.00 2.77 11.01
C LEU A 155 10.92 1.57 11.27
N ASP A 156 10.41 0.48 11.84
CA ASP A 156 11.24 -0.67 12.23
C ASP A 156 11.79 -1.38 11.00
N ASP A 157 10.90 -1.69 10.05
CA ASP A 157 11.24 -2.44 8.82
C ASP A 157 11.08 -1.60 7.54
N GLY A 158 10.54 -0.39 7.66
CA GLY A 158 10.21 0.46 6.51
C GLY A 158 11.37 1.32 6.00
N PHE A 159 11.24 1.75 4.74
CA PHE A 159 12.25 2.55 4.05
C PHE A 159 11.99 4.04 4.21
N PHE A 160 12.23 4.59 5.39
CA PHE A 160 12.00 6.02 5.66
C PHE A 160 13.23 6.88 5.40
N PHE A 161 13.02 8.03 4.76
CA PHE A 161 14.06 8.99 4.46
C PHE A 161 13.62 10.41 4.80
N GLY A 162 14.56 11.24 5.22
CA GLY A 162 14.32 12.61 5.64
C GLY A 162 15.38 13.59 5.13
N ILE A 163 14.96 14.83 4.89
CA ILE A 163 15.82 15.95 4.57
C ILE A 163 15.66 16.98 5.69
N GLU A 164 16.77 17.40 6.27
CA GLU A 164 16.84 18.44 7.29
C GLU A 164 17.13 19.79 6.62
N ASP A 165 16.72 20.89 7.25
CA ASP A 165 17.20 22.22 6.86
C ASP A 165 18.51 22.58 7.55
N GLU A 166 18.95 23.82 7.31
CA GLU A 166 20.16 24.41 7.89
C GLU A 166 20.14 24.43 9.42
N ASP A 167 18.96 24.42 10.04
CA ASP A 167 18.76 24.41 11.50
C ASP A 167 18.69 22.98 12.09
N GLY A 168 18.86 21.93 11.26
CA GLY A 168 18.75 20.53 11.68
C GLY A 168 17.30 20.06 11.91
N ILE A 169 16.32 20.85 11.46
CA ILE A 169 14.90 20.55 11.60
C ILE A 169 14.43 19.78 10.37
N LEU A 170 13.65 18.72 10.57
CA LEU A 170 13.13 17.90 9.48
C LEU A 170 12.24 18.76 8.56
N ALA A 171 12.69 18.97 7.33
CA ALA A 171 12.01 19.79 6.33
C ALA A 171 11.08 18.97 5.45
N SER A 172 11.48 17.73 5.16
CA SER A 172 10.70 16.76 4.39
C SER A 172 11.02 15.36 4.85
N ALA A 173 10.04 14.48 4.79
CA ALA A 173 10.23 13.06 4.98
C ALA A 173 9.25 12.24 4.14
N GLY A 174 9.48 10.95 4.08
CA GLY A 174 8.63 9.97 3.42
C GLY A 174 9.13 8.57 3.70
N GLY A 175 8.29 7.57 3.45
CA GLY A 175 8.69 6.20 3.66
C GLY A 175 7.79 5.19 2.97
N THR A 176 7.83 3.97 3.47
CA THR A 176 6.90 2.92 3.04
C THR A 176 5.74 2.85 4.00
N HIS A 177 4.53 2.78 3.46
CA HIS A 177 3.33 2.50 4.25
C HIS A 177 3.26 1.02 4.62
N VAL A 178 3.53 0.15 3.64
CA VAL A 178 3.67 -1.28 3.85
C VAL A 178 4.70 -1.85 2.88
N THR A 179 5.39 -2.89 3.33
CA THR A 179 6.26 -3.73 2.52
C THR A 179 5.90 -5.17 2.81
N HIS A 180 6.00 -6.05 1.83
CA HIS A 180 5.97 -7.49 2.06
C HIS A 180 6.96 -8.15 1.13
N ARG A 181 7.77 -9.04 1.67
CA ARG A 181 8.67 -9.90 0.92
C ARG A 181 8.80 -11.20 1.72
N GLN A 182 8.57 -12.33 1.07
CA GLN A 182 8.94 -13.61 1.67
C GLN A 182 10.47 -13.71 1.64
N ALA A 183 11.09 -14.08 2.78
CA ALA A 183 12.50 -14.41 2.77
C ALA A 183 12.72 -15.48 1.69
N SER A 184 13.66 -15.26 0.77
CA SER A 184 14.04 -16.28 -0.22
C SER A 184 14.23 -17.59 0.55
N PRO A 185 13.48 -18.66 0.25
CA PRO A 185 13.85 -19.94 0.78
C PRO A 185 15.26 -20.18 0.28
N ALA A 186 16.25 -20.23 1.19
CA ALA A 186 17.57 -20.71 0.85
C ALA A 186 17.34 -22.04 0.13
N LEU A 187 17.67 -22.12 -1.17
CA LEU A 187 17.41 -23.22 -2.10
C LEU A 187 17.22 -24.57 -1.38
N GLN A 188 16.02 -24.83 -0.84
CA GLN A 188 15.69 -26.12 -0.25
C GLN A 188 15.18 -26.92 -1.43
N GLY A 189 15.93 -27.98 -1.75
CA GLY A 189 15.85 -28.75 -2.98
C GLY A 189 14.40 -28.95 -3.44
N SER A 190 14.13 -28.47 -4.64
CA SER A 190 12.87 -28.73 -5.34
C SER A 190 12.65 -30.24 -5.46
N ASN A 191 11.62 -30.76 -4.80
CA ASN A 191 11.05 -32.06 -5.15
C ASN A 191 10.31 -31.89 -6.50
N PRO A 192 10.69 -32.62 -7.56
CA PRO A 192 10.03 -32.52 -8.85
C PRO A 192 8.70 -33.28 -8.78
N GLY A 193 7.60 -32.59 -8.46
CA GLY A 193 6.28 -33.22 -8.41
C GLY A 193 5.08 -32.31 -8.10
N GLU A 194 5.28 -31.09 -7.60
CA GLU A 194 4.15 -30.20 -7.31
C GLU A 194 3.79 -29.32 -8.53
N ALA A 195 2.49 -29.25 -8.82
CA ALA A 195 1.94 -28.66 -10.03
C ALA A 195 2.41 -27.21 -10.28
N ASN A 196 2.81 -26.93 -11.52
CA ASN A 196 3.43 -25.68 -11.99
C ASN A 196 2.63 -24.37 -11.75
N GLY A 197 1.36 -24.44 -11.32
CA GLY A 197 0.50 -23.27 -11.08
C GLY A 197 0.79 -22.54 -9.77
N SER A 198 0.77 -23.25 -8.65
CA SER A 198 0.96 -22.69 -7.29
C SER A 198 2.37 -22.09 -7.08
N VAL A 199 3.37 -22.68 -7.74
CA VAL A 199 4.76 -22.19 -7.72
C VAL A 199 4.90 -20.82 -8.39
N SER A 200 4.15 -20.57 -9.47
CA SER A 200 4.21 -19.29 -10.22
C SER A 200 3.49 -18.16 -9.49
N ILE A 201 2.37 -18.46 -8.83
CA ILE A 201 1.57 -17.53 -8.00
C ILE A 201 2.40 -17.05 -6.80
N ASN A 202 3.00 -17.99 -6.06
CA ASN A 202 3.88 -17.67 -4.94
C ASN A 202 5.09 -16.85 -5.38
N ARG A 203 5.56 -17.00 -6.62
CA ARG A 203 6.71 -16.27 -7.16
C ARG A 203 6.46 -14.77 -7.34
N ILE A 204 5.24 -14.34 -7.68
CA ILE A 204 4.93 -12.90 -7.85
C ILE A 204 4.87 -12.22 -6.49
N ILE A 205 4.16 -12.82 -5.53
CA ILE A 205 4.01 -12.29 -4.17
C ILE A 205 5.34 -12.34 -3.40
N SER A 206 6.16 -13.38 -3.61
CA SER A 206 7.48 -13.50 -2.99
C SER A 206 8.53 -12.54 -3.54
N GLN A 207 8.39 -12.03 -4.78
CA GLN A 207 9.31 -11.07 -5.37
C GLN A 207 9.24 -9.66 -4.74
N GLY A 208 8.39 -9.46 -3.74
CA GLY A 208 8.41 -8.30 -2.88
C GLY A 208 7.59 -7.12 -3.41
N VAL A 209 6.64 -6.66 -2.60
CA VAL A 209 5.83 -5.46 -2.83
C VAL A 209 6.18 -4.36 -1.84
N ALA A 210 6.15 -3.11 -2.28
CA ALA A 210 6.34 -1.96 -1.42
C ALA A 210 5.42 -0.81 -1.86
N ALA A 211 4.60 -0.34 -0.92
CA ALA A 211 3.80 0.87 -1.09
C ALA A 211 4.54 2.06 -0.47
N ILE A 212 4.97 3.00 -1.30
CA ILE A 212 5.52 4.28 -0.87
C ILE A 212 4.37 5.17 -0.39
N GLY A 213 4.58 5.82 0.75
CA GLY A 213 3.63 6.74 1.36
C GLY A 213 4.33 7.71 2.30
N ASN A 214 3.54 8.37 3.15
CA ASN A 214 4.05 9.26 4.20
C ASN A 214 4.90 10.43 3.68
N ILE A 215 4.86 10.75 2.37
CA ILE A 215 5.66 11.82 1.78
C ILE A 215 5.06 13.16 2.18
N TYR A 216 5.82 13.94 2.93
CA TYR A 216 5.41 15.25 3.38
C TYR A 216 6.60 16.22 3.37
N THR A 217 6.35 17.44 2.88
CA THR A 217 7.27 18.57 2.99
C THR A 217 6.55 19.71 3.69
N ARG A 218 7.15 20.25 4.76
CA ARG A 218 6.54 21.34 5.53
C ARG A 218 6.28 22.57 4.64
N PRO A 219 5.21 23.35 4.90
CA PRO A 219 4.75 24.40 3.98
C PRO A 219 5.85 25.38 3.52
N GLY A 220 6.65 25.90 4.45
CA GLY A 220 7.71 26.87 4.15
C GLY A 220 8.92 26.33 3.39
N ARG A 221 8.97 25.03 3.08
CA ARG A 221 10.05 24.39 2.31
C ARG A 221 9.57 23.65 1.06
N ARG A 222 8.30 23.84 0.67
CA ARG A 222 7.77 23.31 -0.59
C ARG A 222 8.40 24.05 -1.77
N GLY A 223 8.36 23.44 -2.96
CA GLY A 223 8.93 24.03 -4.19
C GLY A 223 10.45 23.91 -4.33
N LEU A 224 11.17 23.43 -3.30
CA LEU A 224 12.64 23.26 -3.31
C LEU A 224 13.11 21.90 -3.86
N GLY A 225 12.18 21.01 -4.21
CA GLY A 225 12.49 19.67 -4.71
C GLY A 225 12.70 18.59 -3.63
N PHE A 226 12.48 18.89 -2.35
CA PHE A 226 12.66 17.93 -1.25
C PHE A 226 11.75 16.70 -1.37
N GLY A 227 10.46 16.86 -1.63
CA GLY A 227 9.55 15.71 -1.83
C GLY A 227 10.01 14.77 -2.94
N LYS A 228 10.53 15.32 -4.05
CA LYS A 228 11.12 14.53 -5.15
C LYS A 228 12.38 13.78 -4.68
N ALA A 229 13.27 14.45 -3.96
CA ALA A 229 14.51 13.84 -3.48
C ALA A 229 14.26 12.72 -2.45
N VAL A 230 13.29 12.91 -1.54
CA VAL A 230 12.81 11.87 -0.63
C VAL A 230 12.25 10.67 -1.41
N THR A 231 11.34 10.93 -2.37
CA THR A 231 10.74 9.86 -3.19
C THR A 231 11.82 9.05 -3.92
N VAL A 232 12.77 9.73 -4.58
CA VAL A 232 13.92 9.10 -5.25
C VAL A 232 14.72 8.22 -4.29
N SER A 233 14.98 8.71 -3.08
CA SER A 233 15.78 7.98 -2.09
C SER A 233 15.09 6.70 -1.63
N ILE A 234 13.79 6.76 -1.37
CA ILE A 234 12.96 5.59 -1.05
C ILE A 234 12.98 4.59 -2.21
N THR A 235 12.64 5.06 -3.43
CA THR A 235 12.55 4.20 -4.61
C THR A 235 13.87 3.49 -4.90
N ARG A 236 15.00 4.21 -4.85
CA ARG A 236 16.33 3.62 -5.06
C ARG A 236 16.67 2.58 -4.00
N ALA A 237 16.31 2.84 -2.75
CA ALA A 237 16.56 1.89 -1.67
C ALA A 237 15.72 0.61 -1.84
N LEU A 238 14.45 0.74 -2.23
CA LEU A 238 13.58 -0.39 -2.54
C LEU A 238 14.08 -1.21 -3.73
N GLN A 239 14.49 -0.56 -4.82
CA GLN A 239 15.07 -1.25 -5.98
C GLN A 239 16.36 -1.98 -5.61
N LYS A 240 17.24 -1.34 -4.82
CA LYS A 240 18.47 -1.96 -4.33
C LYS A 240 18.20 -3.19 -3.46
N ASP A 241 17.12 -3.15 -2.68
CA ASP A 241 16.68 -4.28 -1.85
C ASP A 241 15.87 -5.33 -2.64
N GLY A 242 15.69 -5.14 -3.96
CA GLY A 242 15.10 -6.15 -4.84
C GLY A 242 13.57 -6.22 -4.84
N PHE A 243 12.88 -5.19 -4.35
CA PHE A 243 11.42 -5.11 -4.49
C PHE A 243 11.04 -4.98 -5.97
N SER A 244 10.16 -5.87 -6.43
CA SER A 244 9.73 -5.94 -7.84
C SER A 244 8.48 -5.09 -8.13
N VAL A 245 7.59 -4.95 -7.14
CA VAL A 245 6.36 -4.17 -7.25
C VAL A 245 6.47 -2.97 -6.31
N ILE A 246 6.72 -1.80 -6.89
CA ILE A 246 6.83 -0.54 -6.14
C ILE A 246 5.68 0.35 -6.57
N VAL A 247 4.78 0.64 -5.62
CA VAL A 247 3.57 1.42 -5.87
C VAL A 247 3.50 2.64 -4.97
N LEU A 248 2.60 3.55 -5.30
CA LEU A 248 2.14 4.62 -4.43
C LEU A 248 0.68 4.95 -4.72
N ASN A 249 -0.01 5.48 -3.74
CA ASN A 249 -1.33 6.06 -3.89
C ASN A 249 -1.22 7.59 -3.80
N VAL A 250 -1.99 8.30 -4.61
CA VAL A 250 -2.05 9.76 -4.60
C VAL A 250 -3.47 10.23 -4.88
N ASP A 251 -3.89 11.29 -4.18
CA ASP A 251 -5.13 11.98 -4.49
C ASP A 251 -5.12 12.45 -5.96
N GLU A 252 -6.20 12.17 -6.70
CA GLU A 252 -6.35 12.55 -8.10
C GLU A 252 -6.16 14.07 -8.32
N GLN A 253 -6.54 14.88 -7.34
CA GLN A 253 -6.47 16.34 -7.32
C GLN A 253 -5.09 16.87 -6.91
N ASN A 254 -4.21 16.03 -6.34
CA ASN A 254 -2.85 16.43 -5.99
C ASN A 254 -1.93 16.43 -7.22
N LEU A 255 -2.16 17.40 -8.12
CA LEU A 255 -1.44 17.53 -9.38
C LEU A 255 0.06 17.71 -9.21
N VAL A 256 0.50 18.31 -8.09
CA VAL A 256 1.92 18.51 -7.78
C VAL A 256 2.60 17.16 -7.52
N ALA A 257 2.02 16.33 -6.64
CA ALA A 257 2.57 15.02 -6.33
C ALA A 257 2.53 14.10 -7.57
N LYS A 258 1.41 14.10 -8.30
CA LYS A 258 1.28 13.34 -9.57
C LYS A 258 2.38 13.72 -10.57
N SER A 259 2.60 15.02 -10.81
CA SER A 259 3.68 15.48 -11.70
C SER A 259 5.07 15.05 -11.23
N ILE A 260 5.32 15.00 -9.92
CA ILE A 260 6.58 14.49 -9.37
C ILE A 260 6.73 13.01 -9.72
N TYR A 261 5.72 12.19 -9.45
CA TYR A 261 5.75 10.75 -9.68
C TYR A 261 5.89 10.39 -11.17
N GLU A 262 5.14 11.05 -12.05
CA GLU A 262 5.26 10.89 -13.51
C GLU A 262 6.67 11.22 -14.01
N LYS A 263 7.27 12.32 -13.52
CA LYS A 263 8.65 12.71 -13.88
C LYS A 263 9.72 11.75 -13.35
N LEU A 264 9.40 10.98 -12.30
CA LEU A 264 10.24 9.88 -11.81
C LEU A 264 10.01 8.59 -12.61
N GLY A 265 8.97 8.56 -13.45
CA GLY A 265 8.63 7.44 -14.30
C GLY A 265 7.69 6.43 -13.67
N PHE A 266 6.96 6.82 -12.61
CA PHE A 266 5.77 6.08 -12.21
C PHE A 266 4.67 6.27 -13.25
N GLU A 267 3.95 5.20 -13.53
CA GLU A 267 2.85 5.17 -14.49
C GLU A 267 1.53 4.95 -13.75
N VAL A 268 0.45 5.54 -14.25
CA VAL A 268 -0.89 5.32 -13.70
C VAL A 268 -1.27 3.86 -13.94
N HIS A 269 -1.54 3.12 -12.87
CA HIS A 269 -2.03 1.75 -12.93
C HIS A 269 -3.56 1.72 -12.95
N CYS A 270 -4.19 2.38 -11.97
CA CYS A 270 -5.65 2.44 -11.89
C CYS A 270 -6.13 3.68 -11.13
N HIS A 271 -7.38 4.05 -11.38
CA HIS A 271 -8.15 4.95 -10.51
C HIS A 271 -8.95 4.11 -9.53
N PHE A 272 -9.08 4.56 -8.30
CA PHE A 272 -9.80 3.86 -7.25
C PHE A 272 -10.45 4.82 -6.27
N PHE A 273 -11.26 4.30 -5.35
CA PHE A 273 -11.92 5.07 -4.32
C PHE A 273 -11.36 4.75 -2.94
N GLU A 274 -11.05 5.80 -2.20
CA GLU A 274 -10.89 5.75 -0.73
C GLU A 274 -12.00 6.55 -0.06
N GLY A 275 -12.32 6.27 1.20
CA GLY A 275 -13.25 7.10 1.97
C GLY A 275 -14.27 6.32 2.78
N TYR A 276 -15.10 7.04 3.51
CA TYR A 276 -15.98 6.45 4.51
C TYR A 276 -17.24 5.82 3.90
N ALA A 277 -17.63 4.68 4.43
CA ALA A 277 -18.88 3.99 4.14
C ALA A 277 -19.64 3.65 5.43
N LYS A 278 -20.94 3.97 5.47
CA LYS A 278 -21.83 3.74 6.62
C LYS A 278 -23.10 3.02 6.20
N ARG A 279 -23.53 2.06 7.03
CA ARG A 279 -24.74 1.24 6.78
C ARG A 279 -26.06 1.99 6.95
N ILE A 280 -26.08 2.95 7.88
CA ILE A 280 -27.26 3.75 8.23
C ILE A 280 -27.89 4.42 7.01
#